data_AF-A0A438E3G2-F1
#
_entry.id   AF-A0A438E3G2-F1
#
_cell.length_a   1.000
_cell.length_b   1.000
_cell.length_c   1.000
_cell.angle_alpha   90.00
_cell.angle_beta   90.00
_cell.angle_gamma   90.00
#
_symmetry.space_group_name_H-M   'P 1'
#
loop_
_entity.id
_entity.type
_entity.pdbx_description
1 polymer ?
#
loop_
_entity_poly.entity_id
_entity_poly.type
_entity_poly.pdbx_seq_one_letter_code
_entity_poly.pdbx_strand_id
1 'polypeptide(L)'
;MTIYWTDSTSLSLASQWKFNINNFLGISCSGDLHSVTRVGRLLCSDSSNSSGRRCSGSSKIRDGIEDFLVSWILNCFYLYFYFRDVALEAEATEVMQWTCKFCPVLVPHMHVHKVILWSSCDYFRAMFRSGMQESRSPFIKVPVSWEALVKLVDWLYSDKLPTLVTGCLWDNMDERKKLQELQPYLELCWLADYWLLDNIQEHCSRVINSCLDSSGNLSLEVLQIAARLSLWKLAETAVNRLGPSYSRLRLTGEIEKLDKDLADMVRVASVRHSQDSTKCKLEE
;
A
#
# COMPACT_ATOMS: atom_id res chain seq x y z
N MET A 1 12.14 -13.20 12.82
CA MET A 1 10.77 -13.77 12.77
C MET A 1 10.60 -14.35 11.38
N THR A 2 10.65 -15.68 11.24
CA THR A 2 10.57 -16.35 9.94
C THR A 2 9.09 -16.53 9.59
N ILE A 3 8.57 -15.75 8.65
CA ILE A 3 7.18 -15.91 8.19
C ILE A 3 7.14 -17.13 7.27
N TYR A 4 6.46 -18.18 7.71
CA TYR A 4 6.19 -19.38 6.92
C TYR A 4 4.90 -19.17 6.12
N TRP A 5 5.01 -19.16 4.80
CA TRP A 5 3.85 -19.29 3.91
C TRP A 5 3.58 -20.79 3.74
N THR A 6 2.47 -21.28 4.28
CA THR A 6 2.03 -22.68 4.14
C THR A 6 0.97 -22.80 3.04
N ASP A 7 0.85 -23.98 2.43
CA ASP A 7 -0.03 -24.25 1.27
C ASP A 7 -1.53 -23.94 1.48
N SER A 8 -1.97 -23.71 2.73
CA SER A 8 -3.35 -23.29 3.03
C SER A 8 -3.59 -21.79 2.82
N THR A 9 -2.55 -20.96 2.90
CA THR A 9 -2.68 -19.50 2.66
C THR A 9 -2.85 -19.19 1.18
N SER A 10 -2.23 -20.00 0.30
CA SER A 10 -2.28 -19.79 -1.16
C SER A 10 -3.69 -20.01 -1.75
N LEU A 11 -4.46 -20.98 -1.24
CA LEU A 11 -5.81 -21.29 -1.71
C LEU A 11 -6.86 -20.23 -1.30
N SER A 12 -6.73 -19.65 -0.10
CA SER A 12 -7.64 -18.57 0.33
C SER A 12 -7.33 -17.26 -0.40
N LEU A 13 -6.04 -16.95 -0.60
CA LEU A 13 -5.58 -15.80 -1.40
C LEU A 13 -6.04 -15.91 -2.85
N ALA A 14 -5.91 -17.09 -3.46
CA ALA A 14 -6.43 -17.41 -4.79
C ALA A 14 -7.94 -17.11 -4.93
N SER A 15 -8.74 -17.52 -3.95
CA SER A 15 -10.20 -17.30 -3.96
C SER A 15 -10.56 -15.83 -3.76
N GLN A 16 -9.84 -15.13 -2.88
CA GLN A 16 -9.97 -13.69 -2.64
C GLN A 16 -9.60 -12.88 -3.91
N TRP A 17 -8.57 -13.30 -4.63
CA TRP A 17 -8.13 -12.68 -5.89
C TRP A 17 -9.08 -12.93 -7.06
N LYS A 18 -9.63 -14.14 -7.17
CA LYS A 18 -10.69 -14.42 -8.14
C LYS A 18 -11.89 -13.49 -7.92
N PHE A 19 -12.22 -13.20 -6.67
CA PHE A 19 -13.29 -12.25 -6.30
C PHE A 19 -12.94 -10.80 -6.66
N ASN A 20 -11.72 -10.34 -6.37
CA ASN A 20 -11.28 -8.97 -6.69
C ASN A 20 -11.13 -8.71 -8.20
N ILE A 21 -10.62 -9.68 -8.98
CA ILE A 21 -10.57 -9.57 -10.44
C ILE A 21 -11.99 -9.52 -11.04
N ASN A 22 -12.90 -10.36 -10.55
CA ASN A 22 -14.29 -10.38 -11.02
C ASN A 22 -15.01 -9.05 -10.72
N ASN A 23 -14.83 -8.48 -9.52
CA ASN A 23 -15.40 -7.19 -9.17
C ASN A 23 -14.77 -6.03 -9.96
N PHE A 24 -13.45 -6.05 -10.18
CA PHE A 24 -12.74 -5.02 -10.93
C PHE A 24 -13.12 -4.99 -12.42
N LEU A 25 -13.43 -6.16 -13.00
CA LEU A 25 -13.86 -6.28 -14.39
C LEU A 25 -15.39 -6.17 -14.56
N GLY A 26 -16.16 -6.05 -13.48
CA GLY A 26 -17.64 -6.04 -13.52
C GLY A 26 -18.25 -7.37 -13.97
N ILE A 27 -17.53 -8.49 -13.80
CA ILE A 27 -17.92 -9.82 -14.28
C ILE A 27 -18.55 -10.59 -13.12
N SER A 28 -19.86 -10.84 -13.20
CA SER A 28 -20.57 -11.79 -12.33
C SER A 28 -20.52 -13.19 -12.95
N CYS A 29 -19.55 -14.01 -12.56
CA CYS A 29 -19.53 -15.43 -12.95
C CYS A 29 -20.27 -16.26 -11.88
N SER A 30 -21.55 -16.51 -12.08
CA SER A 30 -22.27 -17.62 -11.43
C SER A 30 -22.21 -18.85 -12.33
N GLY A 31 -21.31 -19.79 -12.06
CA GLY A 31 -21.22 -21.04 -12.82
C GLY A 31 -20.27 -22.06 -12.19
N ASP A 32 -20.80 -23.22 -11.84
CA ASP A 32 -20.07 -24.36 -11.30
C ASP A 32 -19.08 -24.95 -12.31
N LEU A 33 -17.90 -25.31 -11.81
CA LEU A 33 -16.78 -25.80 -12.60
C LEU A 33 -16.93 -27.30 -12.92
N HIS A 34 -17.78 -27.64 -13.87
CA HIS A 34 -17.69 -28.93 -14.57
C HIS A 34 -17.97 -28.76 -16.06
N SER A 35 -16.97 -29.08 -16.87
CA SER A 35 -16.97 -29.16 -18.34
C SER A 35 -16.78 -27.85 -19.13
N VAL A 36 -15.53 -27.56 -19.50
CA VAL A 36 -15.25 -26.95 -20.82
C VAL A 36 -14.02 -27.64 -21.42
N THR A 37 -14.28 -28.64 -22.27
CA THR A 37 -13.29 -29.27 -23.15
C THR A 37 -13.62 -28.85 -24.58
N ARG A 38 -12.97 -27.80 -25.10
CA ARG A 38 -12.62 -27.67 -26.53
C ARG A 38 -11.84 -26.40 -26.84
N VAL A 39 -10.65 -26.58 -27.41
CA VAL A 39 -9.89 -25.52 -28.11
C VAL A 39 -10.35 -25.50 -29.57
N GLY A 40 -10.95 -24.39 -30.00
CA GLY A 40 -11.30 -24.13 -31.40
C GLY A 40 -10.31 -23.16 -32.05
N ARG A 41 -9.49 -23.65 -32.98
CA ARG A 41 -8.65 -22.82 -33.88
C ARG A 41 -9.55 -21.98 -34.78
N LEU A 42 -9.38 -20.65 -34.77
CA LEU A 42 -9.93 -19.78 -35.81
C LEU A 42 -8.87 -19.54 -36.89
N LEU A 43 -9.02 -20.25 -38.01
CA LEU A 43 -8.38 -19.93 -39.29
C LEU A 43 -9.26 -18.87 -39.99
N CYS A 44 -8.67 -17.74 -40.36
CA CYS A 44 -9.30 -16.78 -41.26
C CYS A 44 -9.20 -17.30 -42.70
N SER A 45 -10.31 -17.26 -43.44
CA SER A 45 -10.31 -17.43 -44.89
C SER A 45 -11.25 -16.39 -45.48
N ASP A 46 -10.69 -15.51 -46.31
CA ASP A 46 -11.38 -14.48 -47.06
C ASP A 46 -12.31 -15.09 -48.13
N SER A 47 -13.52 -14.55 -48.27
CA SER A 47 -14.18 -14.42 -49.58
C SER A 47 -15.33 -13.41 -49.55
N SER A 48 -15.32 -12.59 -50.58
CA SER A 48 -16.26 -11.56 -50.99
C SER A 48 -17.73 -12.00 -51.08
N ASN A 49 -18.68 -11.18 -50.59
CA ASN A 49 -19.66 -10.52 -51.47
C ASN A 49 -20.57 -9.51 -50.75
N SER A 50 -21.05 -8.57 -51.56
CA SER A 50 -21.93 -7.43 -51.32
C SER A 50 -23.21 -7.68 -50.53
N SER A 51 -23.46 -6.86 -49.51
CA SER A 51 -24.71 -6.07 -49.31
C SER A 51 -24.67 -5.40 -47.94
N GLY A 52 -25.07 -4.13 -47.91
CA GLY A 52 -24.96 -3.27 -46.73
C GLY A 52 -25.65 -3.85 -45.49
N ARG A 53 -24.86 -4.19 -44.48
CA ARG A 53 -25.29 -4.27 -43.08
C ARG A 53 -24.25 -3.57 -42.22
N ARG A 54 -24.73 -2.59 -41.46
CA ARG A 54 -23.99 -1.80 -40.48
C ARG A 54 -23.34 -2.76 -39.48
N CYS A 55 -22.00 -2.87 -39.49
CA CYS A 55 -21.26 -3.70 -38.54
C CYS A 55 -21.44 -3.17 -37.11
N SER A 56 -22.20 -3.88 -36.28
CA SER A 56 -22.20 -3.74 -34.82
C SER A 56 -20.90 -4.34 -34.26
N GLY A 57 -19.81 -3.60 -34.37
CA GLY A 57 -18.45 -4.01 -34.03
C GLY A 57 -18.04 -3.89 -32.55
N SER A 58 -18.95 -4.04 -31.59
CA SER A 58 -18.61 -3.87 -30.16
C SER A 58 -18.65 -5.15 -29.31
N SER A 59 -19.26 -6.25 -29.76
CA SER A 59 -19.30 -7.50 -28.97
C SER A 59 -18.06 -8.37 -29.15
N LYS A 60 -17.53 -8.49 -30.38
CA LYS A 60 -16.40 -9.40 -30.68
C LYS A 60 -15.06 -8.99 -30.04
N ILE A 61 -14.86 -7.71 -29.72
CA ILE A 61 -13.64 -7.23 -29.04
C ILE A 61 -13.73 -7.54 -27.54
N ARG A 62 -14.93 -7.49 -26.96
CA ARG A 62 -15.16 -7.76 -25.54
C ARG A 62 -15.04 -9.25 -25.23
N ASP A 63 -15.64 -10.09 -26.07
CA ASP A 63 -15.59 -11.56 -25.92
C ASP A 63 -14.13 -12.08 -26.08
N GLY A 64 -13.34 -11.46 -26.96
CA GLY A 64 -11.92 -11.81 -27.13
C GLY A 64 -11.00 -11.36 -25.98
N ILE A 65 -11.35 -10.29 -25.27
CA ILE A 65 -10.62 -9.84 -24.07
C ILE A 65 -10.96 -10.72 -22.87
N GLU A 66 -12.23 -11.12 -22.72
CA GLU A 66 -12.70 -12.00 -21.65
C GLU A 66 -12.11 -13.41 -21.78
N ASP A 67 -12.09 -14.00 -22.98
CA ASP A 67 -11.48 -15.32 -23.20
C ASP A 67 -9.95 -15.32 -23.00
N PHE A 68 -9.27 -14.22 -23.39
CA PHE A 68 -7.84 -14.08 -23.16
C PHE A 68 -7.53 -13.97 -21.67
N LEU A 69 -8.30 -13.17 -20.93
CA LEU A 69 -8.14 -12.99 -19.48
C LEU A 69 -8.47 -14.26 -18.70
N VAL A 70 -9.54 -14.97 -19.04
CA VAL A 70 -9.91 -16.24 -18.37
C VAL A 70 -8.88 -17.34 -18.67
N SER A 71 -8.38 -17.44 -19.91
CA SER A 71 -7.32 -18.38 -20.27
C SER A 71 -5.97 -18.03 -19.60
N TRP A 72 -5.67 -16.74 -19.45
CA TRP A 72 -4.49 -16.27 -18.70
C TRP A 72 -4.62 -16.56 -17.21
N ILE A 73 -5.77 -16.27 -16.59
CA ILE A 73 -6.03 -16.50 -15.17
C ILE A 73 -5.98 -18.00 -14.85
N LEU A 74 -6.57 -18.86 -15.70
CA LEU A 74 -6.52 -20.31 -15.53
C LEU A 74 -5.10 -20.88 -15.72
N ASN A 75 -4.29 -20.31 -16.61
CA ASN A 75 -2.86 -20.68 -16.74
C ASN A 75 -2.01 -20.12 -15.58
N CYS A 76 -2.30 -18.92 -15.07
CA CYS A 76 -1.62 -18.32 -13.93
C CYS A 76 -1.85 -19.11 -12.64
N PHE A 77 -3.03 -19.72 -12.47
CA PHE A 77 -3.33 -20.58 -11.33
C PHE A 77 -2.51 -21.87 -11.30
N TYR A 78 -2.20 -22.47 -12.47
CA TYR A 78 -1.37 -23.67 -12.56
C TYR A 78 0.14 -23.39 -12.42
N LEU A 79 0.55 -22.11 -12.47
CA LEU A 79 1.95 -21.64 -12.46
C LEU A 79 2.28 -20.67 -11.31
N TYR A 80 1.48 -20.69 -10.24
CA TYR A 80 1.53 -19.76 -9.10
C TYR A 80 2.90 -19.65 -8.39
N PHE A 81 3.80 -20.60 -8.62
CA PHE A 81 5.14 -20.65 -8.00
C PHE A 81 6.30 -20.31 -8.93
N TYR A 82 6.11 -20.31 -10.27
CA TYR A 82 7.22 -20.28 -11.24
C TYR A 82 7.42 -18.94 -11.98
N PHE A 83 6.53 -17.97 -11.82
CA PHE A 83 6.52 -16.75 -12.63
C PHE A 83 6.63 -15.46 -11.83
N ARG A 84 7.45 -15.43 -10.77
CA ARG A 84 7.84 -14.15 -10.15
C ARG A 84 8.77 -13.40 -11.12
N ASP A 85 8.17 -12.55 -11.93
CA ASP A 85 8.77 -11.89 -13.09
C ASP A 85 9.34 -10.49 -12.78
N VAL A 86 9.24 -10.08 -11.52
CA VAL A 86 9.85 -8.84 -11.02
C VAL A 86 10.18 -8.96 -9.52
N ALA A 87 11.16 -8.19 -9.06
CA ALA A 87 11.48 -8.01 -7.66
C ALA A 87 11.34 -6.53 -7.25
N LEU A 88 10.72 -6.29 -6.11
CA LEU A 88 10.71 -4.97 -5.46
C LEU A 88 11.90 -4.90 -4.51
N GLU A 89 12.78 -3.94 -4.70
CA GLU A 89 13.97 -3.69 -3.88
C GLU A 89 13.65 -2.62 -2.85
N ALA A 90 13.84 -2.91 -1.57
CA ALA A 90 13.67 -1.94 -0.49
C ALA A 90 14.90 -1.04 -0.36
N GLU A 91 14.71 0.14 0.23
CA GLU A 91 15.81 0.99 0.63
C GLU A 91 16.60 0.32 1.77
N ALA A 92 17.89 0.07 1.51
CA ALA A 92 18.74 -0.61 2.47
C ALA A 92 19.09 0.30 3.64
N THR A 93 18.83 -0.17 4.86
CA THR A 93 19.36 0.44 6.08
C THR A 93 20.69 -0.23 6.45
N GLU A 94 21.64 0.54 6.98
CA GLU A 94 23.06 0.15 7.17
C GLU A 94 23.30 -1.13 8.01
N VAL A 95 22.28 -1.71 8.64
CA VAL A 95 22.40 -2.76 9.66
C VAL A 95 21.69 -4.08 9.28
N MET A 96 21.15 -4.22 8.06
CA MET A 96 20.41 -5.44 7.71
C MET A 96 21.30 -6.60 7.23
N GLN A 97 21.36 -7.67 8.02
CA GLN A 97 21.78 -8.99 7.54
C GLN A 97 20.59 -9.65 6.82
N TRP A 98 20.51 -9.44 5.51
CA TRP A 98 19.44 -9.97 4.67
C TRP A 98 19.98 -10.91 3.60
N THR A 99 19.25 -12.00 3.30
CA THR A 99 19.60 -12.94 2.22
C THR A 99 18.36 -13.40 1.45
N CYS A 100 18.51 -13.54 0.13
CA CYS A 100 17.48 -14.12 -0.73
C CYS A 100 17.69 -15.63 -0.88
N LYS A 101 16.60 -16.40 -0.82
CA LYS A 101 16.62 -17.84 -1.11
C LYS A 101 16.58 -18.16 -2.60
N PHE A 102 16.18 -17.19 -3.42
CA PHE A 102 15.86 -17.40 -4.84
C PHE A 102 16.93 -16.84 -5.78
N CYS A 103 17.75 -15.90 -5.32
CA CYS A 103 18.76 -15.27 -6.15
C CYS A 103 19.98 -14.81 -5.32
N PRO A 104 21.12 -14.51 -5.97
CA PRO A 104 22.35 -14.11 -5.28
C PRO A 104 22.41 -12.63 -4.89
N VAL A 105 21.35 -11.85 -5.13
CA VAL A 105 21.32 -10.40 -4.82
C VAL A 105 21.34 -10.20 -3.31
N LEU A 106 22.23 -9.33 -2.84
CA LEU A 106 22.48 -9.05 -1.42
C LEU A 106 21.77 -7.81 -0.88
N VAL A 107 20.88 -7.21 -1.69
CA VAL A 107 20.05 -6.07 -1.29
C VAL A 107 18.66 -6.58 -0.93
N PRO A 108 18.02 -6.11 0.16
CA PRO A 108 16.68 -6.54 0.54
C PRO A 108 15.65 -6.38 -0.59
N HIS A 109 15.04 -7.48 -1.03
CA HIS A 109 14.02 -7.45 -2.07
C HIS A 109 12.97 -8.55 -1.94
N MET A 110 11.79 -8.31 -2.51
CA MET A 110 10.72 -9.30 -2.61
C MET A 110 10.39 -9.60 -4.06
N HIS A 111 10.52 -10.87 -4.44
CA HIS A 111 10.03 -11.34 -5.72
C HIS A 111 8.48 -11.35 -5.71
N VAL A 112 7.87 -10.70 -6.69
CA VAL A 112 6.41 -10.55 -6.83
C VAL A 112 5.97 -10.77 -8.27
N HIS A 113 4.67 -10.65 -8.56
CA HIS A 113 4.10 -10.83 -9.89
C HIS A 113 3.71 -9.47 -10.50
N LYS A 114 4.18 -9.15 -11.71
CA LYS A 114 3.82 -7.91 -12.42
C LYS A 114 2.30 -7.79 -12.59
N VAL A 115 1.59 -8.90 -12.84
CA VAL A 115 0.13 -8.90 -12.99
C VAL A 115 -0.60 -8.44 -11.71
N ILE A 116 -0.07 -8.77 -10.54
CA ILE A 116 -0.61 -8.33 -9.24
C ILE A 116 -0.35 -6.84 -9.06
N LEU A 117 0.89 -6.39 -9.24
CA LEU A 117 1.24 -4.97 -9.17
C LEU A 117 0.40 -4.12 -10.14
N TRP A 118 0.23 -4.59 -11.38
CA TRP A 118 -0.51 -3.92 -12.44
C TRP A 118 -2.02 -3.78 -12.14
N SER A 119 -2.60 -4.78 -11.48
CA SER A 119 -4.03 -4.79 -11.14
C SER A 119 -4.31 -3.95 -9.90
N SER A 120 -3.45 -4.03 -8.88
CA SER A 120 -3.65 -3.35 -7.60
C SER A 120 -3.27 -1.86 -7.57
N CYS A 121 -2.48 -1.37 -8.53
CA CYS A 121 -1.89 -0.04 -8.44
C CYS A 121 -1.75 0.65 -9.81
N ASP A 122 -2.28 1.87 -9.92
CA ASP A 122 -2.25 2.64 -11.16
C ASP A 122 -0.83 3.09 -11.54
N TYR A 123 0.04 3.35 -10.55
CA TYR A 123 1.45 3.66 -10.78
C TYR A 123 2.16 2.52 -11.54
N PHE A 124 2.03 1.28 -11.07
CA PHE A 124 2.62 0.12 -11.74
C PHE A 124 1.95 -0.16 -13.09
N ARG A 125 0.63 0.04 -13.19
CA ARG A 125 -0.09 -0.06 -14.47
C ARG A 125 0.49 0.87 -15.52
N ALA A 126 0.76 2.12 -15.15
CA ALA A 126 1.39 3.11 -16.02
C ALA A 126 2.85 2.75 -16.32
N MET A 127 3.64 2.39 -15.30
CA MET A 127 5.04 1.99 -15.45
C MET A 127 5.22 0.83 -16.42
N PHE A 128 4.41 -0.23 -16.32
CA PHE A 128 4.53 -1.38 -17.21
C PHE A 128 4.06 -1.09 -18.64
N ARG A 129 3.18 -0.10 -18.83
CA ARG A 129 2.70 0.35 -20.15
C ARG A 129 3.58 1.41 -20.80
N SER A 130 4.46 2.07 -20.06
CA SER A 130 5.21 3.24 -20.54
C SER A 130 6.24 2.92 -21.63
N GLY A 131 6.69 1.66 -21.70
CA GLY A 131 7.80 1.26 -22.58
C GLY A 131 9.16 1.82 -22.18
N MET A 132 9.26 2.47 -21.01
CA MET A 132 10.50 2.99 -20.44
C MET A 132 11.39 1.86 -19.92
N GLN A 133 12.64 2.17 -19.56
CA GLN A 133 13.60 1.18 -19.06
C GLN A 133 13.06 0.42 -17.84
N GLU A 134 12.36 1.12 -16.96
CA GLU A 134 11.73 0.60 -15.75
C GLU A 134 10.71 -0.50 -16.06
N SER A 135 10.00 -0.40 -17.19
CA SER A 135 8.99 -1.40 -17.59
C SER A 135 9.61 -2.76 -17.91
N ARG A 136 10.87 -2.76 -18.35
CA ARG A 136 11.66 -3.95 -18.69
C ARG A 136 12.59 -4.40 -17.56
N SER A 137 12.71 -3.60 -16.51
CA SER A 137 13.58 -3.93 -15.39
C SER A 137 13.06 -5.16 -14.63
N PRO A 138 13.94 -6.10 -14.26
CA PRO A 138 13.59 -7.19 -13.34
C PRO A 138 13.54 -6.72 -11.88
N PHE A 139 14.06 -5.52 -11.58
CA PHE A 139 14.05 -4.92 -10.24
C PHE A 139 13.41 -3.54 -10.27
N ILE A 140 12.51 -3.27 -9.33
CA ILE A 140 11.92 -1.96 -9.12
C ILE A 140 12.33 -1.48 -7.73
N LYS A 141 13.01 -0.34 -7.68
CA LYS A 141 13.40 0.29 -6.41
C LYS A 141 12.20 0.94 -5.76
N VAL A 142 11.96 0.60 -4.50
CA VAL A 142 10.91 1.16 -3.67
C VAL A 142 11.59 1.93 -2.53
N PRO A 143 11.42 3.27 -2.48
CA PRO A 143 12.06 4.14 -1.50
C PRO A 143 11.42 4.03 -0.10
N VAL A 144 11.35 2.83 0.44
CA VAL A 144 10.85 2.52 1.78
C VAL A 144 11.70 1.41 2.40
N SER A 145 11.68 1.33 3.73
CA SER A 145 12.35 0.28 4.50
C SER A 145 11.85 -1.12 4.12
N TRP A 146 12.65 -2.12 4.46
CA TRP A 146 12.28 -3.53 4.27
C TRP A 146 10.97 -3.88 5.00
N GLU A 147 10.77 -3.38 6.21
CA GLU A 147 9.56 -3.60 7.00
C GLU A 147 8.31 -3.01 6.33
N ALA A 148 8.42 -1.80 5.76
CA ALA A 148 7.35 -1.20 4.98
C ALA A 148 7.07 -2.00 3.71
N LEU A 149 8.12 -2.43 3.00
CA LEU A 149 7.98 -3.23 1.78
C LEU A 149 7.27 -4.57 2.06
N VAL A 150 7.62 -5.26 3.15
CA VAL A 150 6.94 -6.50 3.57
C VAL A 150 5.44 -6.25 3.74
N LYS A 151 5.05 -5.21 4.48
CA LYS A 151 3.64 -4.87 4.71
C LYS A 151 2.91 -4.50 3.42
N LEU A 152 3.57 -3.76 2.52
CA LEU A 152 3.02 -3.42 1.21
C LEU A 152 2.76 -4.67 0.37
N VAL A 153 3.71 -5.60 0.30
CA VAL A 153 3.56 -6.85 -0.47
C VAL A 153 2.48 -7.73 0.16
N ASP A 154 2.43 -7.83 1.49
CA ASP A 154 1.35 -8.54 2.18
C ASP A 154 -0.02 -7.94 1.83
N TRP A 155 -0.13 -6.61 1.83
CA TRP A 155 -1.36 -5.94 1.41
C TRP A 155 -1.68 -6.19 -0.06
N LEU A 156 -0.71 -6.07 -0.96
CA LEU A 156 -0.92 -6.32 -2.38
C LEU A 156 -1.55 -7.70 -2.60
N TYR A 157 -1.08 -8.73 -1.91
CA TYR A 157 -1.58 -10.09 -2.07
C TYR A 157 -2.83 -10.41 -1.26
N SER A 158 -3.06 -9.77 -0.11
CA SER A 158 -4.15 -10.15 0.82
C SER A 158 -5.28 -9.13 0.94
N ASP A 159 -5.08 -7.92 0.38
CA ASP A 159 -5.91 -6.73 0.58
C ASP A 159 -6.08 -6.35 2.05
N LYS A 160 -5.13 -6.77 2.91
CA LYS A 160 -5.15 -6.54 4.35
C LYS A 160 -3.79 -6.05 4.80
N LEU A 161 -3.77 -4.85 5.36
CA LEU A 161 -2.59 -4.36 6.06
C LEU A 161 -2.59 -4.94 7.49
N PRO A 162 -1.43 -5.40 8.00
CA PRO A 162 -1.31 -5.77 9.39
C PRO A 162 -1.75 -4.62 10.29
N THR A 163 -2.45 -4.92 11.39
CA THR A 163 -2.77 -3.92 12.41
C THR A 163 -1.60 -3.75 13.36
N LEU A 164 -1.43 -2.55 13.91
CA LEU A 164 -0.51 -2.33 15.02
C LEU A 164 -0.90 -3.13 16.25
N VAL A 165 0.08 -3.35 17.11
CA VAL A 165 -0.15 -3.80 18.48
C VAL A 165 -0.92 -2.72 19.23
N THR A 166 -2.04 -3.07 19.87
CA THR A 166 -2.91 -2.14 20.59
C THR A 166 -3.15 -2.57 22.05
N GLY A 167 -3.70 -1.66 22.86
CA GLY A 167 -4.07 -1.92 24.26
C GLY A 167 -2.88 -1.94 25.20
N CYS A 168 -2.96 -2.72 26.29
CA CYS A 168 -1.94 -2.72 27.34
C CYS A 168 -0.52 -2.98 26.84
N LEU A 169 -0.35 -3.79 25.78
CA LEU A 169 0.98 -4.05 25.22
C LEU A 169 1.58 -2.81 24.54
N TRP A 170 0.73 -2.02 23.86
CA TRP A 170 1.12 -0.73 23.31
C TRP A 170 1.44 0.26 24.43
N ASP A 171 0.56 0.39 25.42
CA ASP A 171 0.71 1.39 26.47
C ASP A 171 2.02 1.22 27.27
N ASN A 172 2.41 -0.04 27.52
CA ASN A 172 3.65 -0.39 28.22
C ASN A 172 4.90 -0.43 27.34
N MET A 173 4.77 -0.18 26.03
CA MET A 173 5.90 -0.14 25.11
C MET A 173 6.67 1.19 25.26
N ASP A 174 8.00 1.12 25.22
CA ASP A 174 8.83 2.32 25.22
C ASP A 174 8.63 3.15 23.94
N GLU A 175 8.81 4.47 24.05
CA GLU A 175 8.55 5.41 22.95
C GLU A 175 9.38 5.10 21.69
N ARG A 176 10.62 4.62 21.86
CA ARG A 176 11.48 4.24 20.72
C ARG A 176 10.91 3.03 19.97
N LYS A 177 10.47 1.99 20.68
CA LYS A 177 9.80 0.84 20.04
C LYS A 177 8.46 1.22 19.42
N LYS A 178 7.66 2.08 20.07
CA LYS A 178 6.43 2.62 19.47
C LYS A 178 6.72 3.30 18.14
N LEU A 179 7.78 4.11 18.08
CA LEU A 179 8.21 4.78 16.85
C LEU A 179 8.68 3.78 15.78
N GLN A 180 9.44 2.76 16.16
CA GLN A 180 9.88 1.69 15.23
C GLN A 180 8.70 0.92 14.64
N GLU A 181 7.66 0.62 15.44
CA GLU A 181 6.43 -0.02 14.96
C GLU A 181 5.62 0.89 14.02
N LEU A 182 5.63 2.20 14.27
CA LEU A 182 4.92 3.20 13.45
C LEU A 182 5.65 3.58 12.17
N GLN A 183 6.97 3.50 12.14
CA GLN A 183 7.79 3.96 11.02
C GLN A 183 7.39 3.35 9.67
N PRO A 184 7.13 2.02 9.56
CA PRO A 184 6.63 1.44 8.32
C PRO A 184 5.31 2.07 7.83
N TYR A 185 4.40 2.46 8.73
CA TYR A 185 3.14 3.10 8.34
C TYR A 185 3.34 4.54 7.88
N LEU A 186 4.32 5.26 8.43
CA LEU A 186 4.69 6.62 7.97
C LEU A 186 5.26 6.58 6.55
N GLU A 187 6.16 5.63 6.29
CA GLU A 187 6.74 5.41 4.97
C GLU A 187 5.67 4.96 3.96
N LEU A 188 4.76 4.07 4.36
CA LEU A 188 3.64 3.66 3.51
C LEU A 188 2.63 4.78 3.26
N CYS A 189 2.37 5.67 4.22
CA CYS A 189 1.55 6.87 3.98
C CYS A 189 2.13 7.73 2.85
N TRP A 190 3.45 7.96 2.89
CA TRP A 190 4.13 8.72 1.86
C TRP A 190 4.16 8.00 0.51
N LEU A 191 4.49 6.70 0.51
CA LEU A 191 4.50 5.90 -0.71
C LEU A 191 3.11 5.79 -1.33
N ALA A 192 2.07 5.68 -0.51
CA ALA A 192 0.69 5.60 -0.98
C ALA A 192 0.24 6.88 -1.67
N ASP A 193 0.66 8.05 -1.19
CA ASP A 193 0.42 9.31 -1.89
C ASP A 193 1.15 9.33 -3.24
N TYR A 194 2.41 8.89 -3.27
CA TYR A 194 3.22 8.82 -4.48
C TYR A 194 2.70 7.81 -5.52
N TRP A 195 2.13 6.68 -5.08
CA TRP A 195 1.61 5.60 -5.93
C TRP A 195 0.10 5.62 -6.14
N LEU A 196 -0.60 6.63 -5.59
CA LEU A 196 -2.04 6.79 -5.67
C LEU A 196 -2.81 5.58 -5.08
N LEU A 197 -2.38 5.12 -3.90
CA LEU A 197 -2.96 4.00 -3.17
C LEU A 197 -3.82 4.51 -1.99
N ASP A 198 -4.94 5.15 -2.30
CA ASP A 198 -5.83 5.83 -1.33
C ASP A 198 -6.22 4.92 -0.16
N ASN A 199 -6.54 3.66 -0.42
CA ASN A 199 -6.91 2.68 0.61
C ASN A 199 -5.79 2.47 1.64
N ILE A 200 -4.52 2.41 1.18
CA ILE A 200 -3.36 2.28 2.08
C ILE A 200 -3.15 3.58 2.83
N GLN A 201 -3.23 4.73 2.14
CA GLN A 201 -3.03 6.04 2.74
C GLN A 201 -4.05 6.27 3.88
N GLU A 202 -5.32 6.00 3.65
CA GLU A 202 -6.39 6.13 4.64
C GLU A 202 -6.16 5.18 5.82
N HIS A 203 -5.86 3.91 5.54
CA HIS A 203 -5.62 2.93 6.59
C HIS A 203 -4.42 3.31 7.47
N CYS A 204 -3.27 3.62 6.87
CA CYS A 204 -2.07 4.02 7.60
C CYS A 204 -2.32 5.30 8.40
N SER A 205 -2.99 6.30 7.82
CA SER A 205 -3.37 7.54 8.52
C SER A 205 -4.24 7.26 9.74
N ARG A 206 -5.23 6.37 9.62
CA ARG A 206 -6.09 5.97 10.75
C ARG A 206 -5.31 5.27 11.85
N VAL A 207 -4.43 4.33 11.48
CA VAL A 207 -3.58 3.59 12.42
C VAL A 207 -2.67 4.56 13.18
N ILE A 208 -1.95 5.44 12.48
CA ILE A 208 -1.06 6.41 13.10
C ILE A 208 -1.85 7.33 14.04
N ASN A 209 -2.97 7.89 13.58
CA ASN A 209 -3.79 8.80 14.38
C ASN A 209 -4.37 8.15 15.65
N SER A 210 -4.63 6.84 15.63
CA SER A 210 -5.09 6.10 16.80
C SER A 210 -3.99 5.90 17.86
N CYS A 211 -2.73 5.95 17.45
CA CYS A 211 -1.56 5.73 18.30
C CYS A 211 -0.98 7.02 18.88
N LEU A 212 -1.33 8.19 18.34
CA LEU A 212 -0.86 9.49 18.84
C LEU A 212 -1.47 9.78 20.21
N ASP A 213 -0.64 9.66 21.23
CA ASP A 213 -1.01 9.84 22.63
C ASP A 213 -1.09 11.31 23.04
N SER A 214 -1.82 11.56 24.13
CA SER A 214 -1.88 12.87 24.77
C SER A 214 -0.57 13.26 25.47
N SER A 215 0.34 12.30 25.70
CA SER A 215 1.64 12.51 26.35
C SER A 215 2.62 13.29 25.46
N GLY A 216 2.30 13.51 24.19
CA GLY A 216 2.94 14.47 23.30
C GLY A 216 4.31 14.05 22.77
N ASN A 217 5.09 13.23 23.47
CA ASN A 217 6.44 12.86 23.02
C ASN A 217 6.41 12.06 21.72
N LEU A 218 5.55 11.04 21.62
CA LEU A 218 5.39 10.27 20.38
C LEU A 218 4.83 11.16 19.24
N SER A 219 3.88 12.04 19.58
CA SER A 219 3.33 13.01 18.61
C SER A 219 4.39 13.98 18.08
N LEU A 220 5.41 14.31 18.88
CA LEU A 220 6.52 15.17 18.48
C LEU A 220 7.43 14.47 17.46
N GLU A 221 7.80 13.22 17.72
CA GLU A 221 8.60 12.40 16.79
C GLU A 221 7.84 12.19 15.46
N VAL A 222 6.54 11.88 15.54
CA VAL A 222 5.69 11.73 14.35
C VAL A 222 5.59 13.04 13.57
N LEU A 223 5.48 14.20 14.24
CA LEU A 223 5.49 15.50 13.57
C LEU A 223 6.78 15.72 12.76
N GLN A 224 7.94 15.44 13.35
CA GLN A 224 9.23 15.62 12.67
C GLN A 224 9.34 14.72 11.43
N ILE A 225 8.95 13.45 11.55
CA ILE A 225 8.98 12.51 10.42
C ILE A 225 7.96 12.90 9.36
N ALA A 226 6.73 13.24 9.75
CA ALA A 226 5.69 13.66 8.83
C ALA A 226 6.11 14.92 8.04
N ALA A 227 6.72 15.90 8.70
CA ALA A 227 7.25 17.08 8.02
C ALA A 227 8.37 16.72 7.03
N ARG A 228 9.31 15.86 7.43
CA ARG A 228 10.39 15.38 6.55
C ARG A 228 9.86 14.66 5.31
N LEU A 229 8.79 13.88 5.46
CA LEU A 229 8.13 13.18 4.37
C LEU A 229 7.08 14.03 3.64
N SER A 230 6.93 15.32 3.98
CA SER A 230 5.91 16.22 3.42
C SER A 230 4.45 15.74 3.61
N LEU A 231 4.19 14.94 4.64
CA LEU A 231 2.87 14.43 5.01
C LEU A 231 2.08 15.48 5.83
N TRP A 232 1.74 16.62 5.22
CA TRP A 232 1.22 17.78 5.95
C TRP A 232 -0.09 17.55 6.70
N LYS A 233 -1.00 16.74 6.15
CA LYS A 233 -2.25 16.37 6.84
C LYS A 233 -1.99 15.61 8.15
N LEU A 234 -0.97 14.75 8.15
CA LEU A 234 -0.56 14.03 9.34
C LEU A 234 0.21 14.93 10.31
N ALA A 235 1.08 15.79 9.79
CA ALA A 235 1.80 16.78 10.58
C ALA A 235 0.84 17.73 11.33
N GLU A 236 -0.21 18.21 10.67
CA GLU A 236 -1.25 19.03 11.29
C GLU A 236 -2.00 18.26 12.40
N THR A 237 -2.30 16.99 12.15
CA THR A 237 -2.95 16.14 13.16
C THR A 237 -2.07 15.99 14.40
N ALA A 238 -0.77 15.75 14.22
CA ALA A 238 0.20 15.67 15.30
C ALA A 238 0.34 17.00 16.07
N VAL A 239 0.41 18.13 15.36
CA VAL A 239 0.44 19.49 15.94
C VAL A 239 -0.79 19.74 16.82
N ASN A 240 -1.99 19.34 16.37
CA ASN A 240 -3.21 19.49 17.16
C ASN A 240 -3.19 18.64 18.44
N ARG A 241 -2.56 17.46 18.42
CA ARG A 241 -2.35 16.62 19.62
C ARG A 241 -1.31 17.20 20.56
N LEU A 242 -0.32 17.92 20.04
CA LEU A 242 0.74 18.56 20.82
C LEU A 242 0.30 19.85 21.52
N GLY A 243 -0.65 20.59 20.94
CA GLY A 243 -1.14 21.88 21.46
C GLY A 243 -1.42 21.94 22.97
N PRO A 244 -2.16 20.98 23.55
CA PRO A 244 -2.41 20.92 25.00
C PRO A 244 -1.14 20.73 25.85
N SER A 245 -0.13 20.06 25.30
CA SER A 245 1.14 19.73 25.97
C SER A 245 2.23 20.79 25.75
N TYR A 246 1.97 21.86 25.00
CA TYR A 246 2.98 22.86 24.60
C TYR A 246 3.76 23.45 25.79
N SER A 247 3.08 23.81 26.88
CA SER A 247 3.72 24.39 28.07
C SER A 247 4.76 23.46 28.67
N ARG A 248 4.43 22.17 28.82
CA ARG A 248 5.35 21.13 29.30
C ARG A 248 6.51 20.93 28.32
N LEU A 249 6.23 20.81 27.02
CA LEU A 249 7.26 20.58 26.00
C LEU A 249 8.26 21.75 25.91
N ARG A 250 7.79 22.98 26.12
CA ARG A 250 8.64 24.16 26.22
C ARG A 250 9.51 24.15 27.48
N LEU A 251 8.98 23.70 28.61
CA LEU A 251 9.76 23.58 29.85
C LEU A 251 10.85 22.50 29.76
N THR A 252 10.60 21.43 29.02
CA THR A 252 11.59 20.36 28.80
C THR A 252 12.61 20.68 27.70
N GLY A 253 12.46 21.79 26.98
CA GLY A 253 13.36 22.17 25.89
C GLY A 253 13.14 21.39 24.59
N GLU A 254 12.02 20.66 24.44
CA GLU A 254 11.74 19.82 23.27
C GLU A 254 11.24 20.63 22.08
N ILE A 255 10.58 21.77 22.33
CA ILE A 255 10.12 22.69 21.27
C ILE A 255 11.30 23.37 20.59
N GLU A 256 12.34 23.70 21.34
CA GLU A 256 13.55 24.36 20.86
C GLU A 256 14.39 23.46 19.93
N LYS A 257 14.17 22.15 19.97
CA LYS A 257 14.80 21.19 19.04
C LYS A 257 14.11 21.12 17.69
N LEU A 258 12.86 21.59 17.60
CA LEU A 258 12.13 21.63 16.35
C LEU A 258 12.67 22.73 15.43
N ASP A 259 12.47 22.53 14.13
CA ASP A 259 12.56 23.63 13.19
C ASP A 259 11.59 24.76 13.59
N LYS A 260 11.99 26.00 13.31
CA LYS A 260 11.25 27.20 13.73
C LYS A 260 9.80 27.19 13.26
N ASP A 261 9.55 26.74 12.03
CA ASP A 261 8.21 26.71 11.46
C ASP A 261 7.35 25.63 12.14
N LEU A 262 7.93 24.48 12.45
CA LEU A 262 7.25 23.42 13.22
C LEU A 262 6.95 23.87 14.65
N ALA A 263 7.89 24.54 15.31
CA ALA A 263 7.70 25.08 16.66
C ALA A 263 6.58 26.14 16.69
N ASP A 264 6.53 27.01 15.69
CA ASP A 264 5.46 28.01 15.56
C ASP A 264 4.10 27.36 15.31
N MET A 265 4.03 26.28 14.52
CA MET A 265 2.78 25.52 14.34
C MET A 265 2.26 24.94 15.66
N VAL A 266 3.12 24.32 16.48
CA VAL A 266 2.71 23.79 17.79
C VAL A 266 2.25 24.92 18.72
N ARG A 267 2.94 26.06 18.72
CA ARG A 267 2.55 27.25 19.49
C ARG A 267 1.17 27.75 19.07
N VAL A 268 0.91 27.85 17.77
CA VAL A 268 -0.39 28.28 17.23
C VAL A 268 -1.50 27.31 17.64
N ALA A 269 -1.27 26.00 17.57
CA ALA A 269 -2.22 24.99 18.02
C ALA A 269 -2.52 25.09 19.52
N SER A 270 -1.52 25.40 20.34
CA SER A 270 -1.72 25.64 21.77
C SER A 270 -2.64 26.83 22.04
N VAL A 271 -2.45 27.95 21.32
CA VAL A 271 -3.30 29.14 21.43
C VAL A 271 -4.75 28.81 21.04
N ARG A 272 -4.95 28.08 19.93
CA ARG A 272 -6.29 27.65 19.49
C ARG A 272 -6.97 26.80 20.56
N HIS A 273 -6.25 25.82 21.11
CA HIS A 273 -6.77 24.98 22.19
C HIS A 273 -7.17 25.79 23.44
N SER A 274 -6.38 26.79 23.83
CA SER A 274 -6.74 27.68 24.95
C SER A 274 -7.99 28.51 24.67
N GLN A 275 -8.20 28.98 23.44
CA GLN A 275 -9.40 29.73 23.06
C GLN A 275 -10.65 28.85 23.07
N ASP A 276 -10.56 27.63 22.53
CA ASP A 276 -11.68 26.68 22.47
C ASP A 276 -12.12 26.22 23.87
N SER A 277 -11.15 25.96 24.77
CA SER A 277 -11.45 25.64 26.16
C SER A 277 -12.08 26.79 26.96
N THR A 278 -11.86 28.04 26.53
CA THR A 278 -12.46 29.22 27.15
C THR A 278 -13.88 29.46 26.64
N LYS A 279 -14.14 29.23 25.33
CA LYS A 279 -15.49 29.30 24.75
C LYS A 279 -16.44 28.26 25.36
N CYS A 280 -15.98 27.02 25.52
CA CYS A 280 -16.80 25.95 26.11
C CYS A 280 -17.25 26.27 27.56
N LYS A 281 -16.46 27.04 28.31
CA LYS A 281 -16.78 27.47 29.69
C LYS A 281 -17.75 28.67 29.78
N LEU A 282 -18.05 29.31 28.65
CA LEU A 282 -18.97 30.47 28.59
C LEU A 282 -20.37 30.07 28.06
N GLU A 283 -20.53 28.83 27.63
CA GLU A 283 -21.79 28.26 27.11
C GLU A 283 -22.47 27.29 28.10
N GLU A 284 -21.89 27.08 29.30
CA GLU A 284 -22.50 26.43 30.48
C GLU A 284 -22.93 27.48 31.52
#